data_AF-A0A1E7LRY2-F1
#
_entry.id   AF-A0A1E7LRY2-F1
#
_cell.length_a   1.000
_cell.length_b   1.000
_cell.length_c   1.000
_cell.angle_alpha   90.00
_cell.angle_beta   90.00
_cell.angle_gamma   90.00
#
_symmetry.space_group_name_H-M   'P 1'
#
loop_
_entity.id
_entity.type
_entity.pdbx_description
1 polymer ?
#
loop_
_entity_poly.entity_id
_entity_poly.type
_entity_poly.pdbx_seq_one_letter_code
_entity_poly.pdbx_strand_id
1 'polypeptide(L)'
;ASPLLAGLTGLRAGEATPEVLRVLRGAPAYRGEWLRTAALRALGSFGPAAREAVPELRAMLRRPGTATEAAEALWAVAGDRDAVLPVLVEGLGSDQVHDRRAAAAALGALGPQAAAVAPRLRGLLGHDELWLRVDAAIALRKVSGRTEESTGVLLDAWEKNRHVRVRVAECLARTGPVDPASTTAQVLRAELSSVRRHNALDGGYGNHDTYEDEKLLALCRQALRGTGKTGRGSTA
;
A
#
# COMPACT_ATOMS: atom_id res chain seq x y z
N ALA A 1 -7.07 -23.61 -3.05
CA ALA A 1 -6.11 -22.98 -2.12
C ALA A 1 -6.31 -21.46 -2.02
N SER A 2 -6.52 -20.73 -3.12
CA SER A 2 -6.55 -19.25 -3.09
C SER A 2 -7.61 -18.60 -2.19
N PRO A 3 -8.87 -19.05 -2.12
CA PRO A 3 -9.85 -18.48 -1.19
C PRO A 3 -9.47 -18.69 0.28
N LEU A 4 -8.85 -19.84 0.58
CA LEU A 4 -8.35 -20.17 1.92
C LEU A 4 -7.17 -19.29 2.30
N LEU A 5 -6.21 -19.08 1.39
CA LEU A 5 -5.09 -18.16 1.63
C LEU A 5 -5.57 -16.72 1.86
N ALA A 6 -6.58 -16.27 1.12
CA ALA A 6 -7.20 -14.96 1.33
C ALA A 6 -7.87 -14.88 2.71
N GLY A 7 -8.60 -15.92 3.13
CA GLY A 7 -9.19 -16.00 4.46
C GLY A 7 -8.13 -15.96 5.57
N LEU A 8 -7.08 -16.77 5.47
CA LEU A 8 -5.97 -16.78 6.42
C LEU A 8 -5.27 -15.41 6.51
N THR A 9 -5.07 -14.76 5.36
CA THR A 9 -4.50 -13.40 5.29
C THR A 9 -5.37 -12.39 6.05
N GLY A 10 -6.69 -12.45 5.87
CA GLY A 10 -7.63 -11.58 6.57
C GLY A 10 -7.64 -11.82 8.09
N LEU A 11 -7.50 -13.07 8.51
CA LEU A 11 -7.47 -13.47 9.93
C LEU A 11 -6.10 -13.31 10.60
N ARG A 12 -5.03 -13.09 9.81
CA ARG A 12 -3.62 -13.08 10.27
C ARG A 12 -3.27 -14.34 11.09
N ALA A 13 -3.75 -15.49 10.61
CA ALA A 13 -3.62 -16.77 11.30
C ALA A 13 -2.18 -17.34 11.23
N GLY A 14 -1.28 -16.81 12.06
CA GLY A 14 0.14 -17.19 12.08
C GLY A 14 0.42 -18.66 12.38
N GLU A 15 -0.50 -19.35 13.07
CA GLU A 15 -0.45 -20.81 13.29
C GLU A 15 -0.49 -21.63 12.00
N ALA A 16 -1.01 -21.06 10.90
CA ALA A 16 -1.06 -21.70 9.59
C ALA A 16 0.25 -21.56 8.79
N THR A 17 1.33 -21.01 9.37
CA THR A 17 2.61 -20.81 8.68
C THR A 17 3.17 -22.10 8.05
N PRO A 18 3.16 -23.27 8.72
CA PRO A 18 3.66 -24.51 8.11
C PRO A 18 2.88 -24.89 6.85
N GLU A 19 1.57 -24.66 6.88
CA GLU A 19 0.65 -25.03 5.80
C GLU A 19 0.80 -24.09 4.60
N VAL A 20 1.01 -22.80 4.87
CA VAL A 20 1.30 -21.82 3.83
C VAL A 20 2.67 -22.08 3.20
N LEU A 21 3.69 -22.48 3.98
CA LEU A 21 4.99 -22.89 3.45
C LEU A 21 4.90 -24.13 2.55
N ARG A 22 4.09 -25.12 2.94
CA ARG A 22 3.83 -26.30 2.10
C ARG A 22 3.19 -25.92 0.77
N VAL A 23 2.24 -24.98 0.78
CA VAL A 23 1.62 -24.46 -0.45
C VAL A 23 2.61 -23.68 -1.30
N LEU A 24 3.47 -22.86 -0.69
CA LEU A 24 4.50 -22.09 -1.38
C LEU A 24 5.49 -23.01 -2.12
N ARG A 25 5.97 -24.05 -1.44
CA ARG A 25 6.92 -25.05 -2.00
C ARG A 25 6.26 -25.94 -3.05
N GLY A 26 5.00 -26.32 -2.85
CA GLY A 26 4.24 -27.18 -3.75
C GLY A 26 3.61 -26.46 -4.94
N ALA A 27 3.82 -25.14 -5.09
CA ALA A 27 3.20 -24.38 -6.16
C ALA A 27 3.75 -24.81 -7.53
N PRO A 28 2.87 -25.19 -8.50
CA PRO A 28 3.32 -25.71 -9.79
C PRO A 28 4.10 -24.67 -10.59
N ALA A 29 4.91 -25.14 -11.55
CA ALA A 29 5.62 -24.24 -12.47
C ALA A 29 4.62 -23.44 -13.32
N TYR A 30 3.62 -24.12 -13.90
CA TYR A 30 2.56 -23.51 -14.68
C TYR A 30 1.46 -22.93 -13.77
N ARG A 31 1.12 -21.64 -13.95
CA ARG A 31 0.11 -20.88 -13.19
C ARG A 31 0.30 -20.84 -11.65
N GLY A 32 1.43 -21.33 -11.13
CA GLY A 32 1.71 -21.27 -9.70
C GLY A 32 2.20 -19.91 -9.20
N GLU A 33 2.46 -18.94 -10.08
CA GLU A 33 2.87 -17.59 -9.68
C GLU A 33 1.84 -16.92 -8.78
N TRP A 34 0.57 -16.93 -9.18
CA TRP A 34 -0.50 -16.38 -8.35
C TRP A 34 -0.61 -17.08 -6.99
N LEU A 35 -0.39 -18.40 -6.96
CA LEU A 35 -0.40 -19.16 -5.71
C LEU A 35 0.79 -18.80 -4.81
N ARG A 36 1.98 -18.61 -5.39
CA ARG A 36 3.18 -18.13 -4.67
C ARG A 36 2.92 -16.74 -4.11
N THR A 37 2.44 -15.80 -4.93
CA THR A 37 2.09 -14.44 -4.50
C THR A 37 1.07 -14.44 -3.36
N ALA A 38 0.02 -15.27 -3.44
CA ALA A 38 -0.96 -15.39 -2.37
C ALA A 38 -0.35 -15.96 -1.07
N ALA A 39 0.53 -16.95 -1.18
CA ALA A 39 1.22 -17.52 -0.03
C ALA A 39 2.19 -16.51 0.62
N LEU A 40 2.97 -15.78 -0.18
CA LEU A 40 3.88 -14.72 0.31
C LEU A 40 3.10 -13.62 1.03
N ARG A 41 1.97 -13.16 0.48
CA ARG A 41 1.09 -12.18 1.14
C ARG A 41 0.54 -12.70 2.46
N ALA A 42 0.12 -13.96 2.52
CA ALA A 42 -0.35 -14.58 3.76
C ALA A 42 0.77 -14.58 4.82
N LEU A 43 1.97 -15.05 4.48
CA LEU A 43 3.14 -15.04 5.37
C LEU A 43 3.47 -13.62 5.87
N GLY A 44 3.46 -12.64 4.98
CA GLY A 44 3.68 -11.23 5.36
C GLY A 44 2.60 -10.71 6.32
N SER A 45 1.33 -11.08 6.11
CA SER A 45 0.23 -10.66 6.99
C SER A 45 0.28 -11.26 8.40
N PHE A 46 0.91 -12.43 8.54
CA PHE A 46 1.15 -13.07 9.83
C PHE A 46 2.24 -12.33 10.62
N GLY A 47 3.10 -11.58 9.93
CA GLY A 47 4.18 -10.80 10.54
C GLY A 47 5.15 -11.68 11.32
N PRO A 48 5.62 -11.27 12.51
CA PRO A 48 6.61 -12.04 13.29
C PRO A 48 6.19 -13.47 13.65
N ALA A 49 4.90 -13.81 13.61
CA ALA A 49 4.42 -15.17 13.86
C ALA A 49 4.92 -16.17 12.79
N ALA A 50 5.19 -15.69 11.56
CA ALA A 50 5.69 -16.52 10.47
C ALA A 50 7.22 -16.58 10.39
N ARG A 51 7.94 -16.36 11.51
CA ARG A 51 9.41 -16.29 11.53
C ARG A 51 10.10 -17.55 11.00
N GLU A 52 9.46 -18.71 11.10
CA GLU A 52 9.96 -19.95 10.50
C GLU A 52 10.07 -19.90 8.96
N ALA A 53 9.33 -18.99 8.31
CA ALA A 53 9.34 -18.82 6.87
C ALA A 53 10.56 -18.05 6.34
N VAL A 54 11.36 -17.41 7.20
CA VAL A 54 12.48 -16.54 6.80
C VAL A 54 13.45 -17.19 5.80
N PRO A 55 13.90 -18.45 5.97
CA PRO A 55 14.78 -19.09 4.99
C PRO A 55 14.14 -19.22 3.61
N GLU A 56 12.85 -19.57 3.56
CA GLU A 56 12.09 -19.70 2.31
C GLU A 56 11.88 -18.34 1.63
N LEU A 57 11.53 -17.32 2.43
CA LEU A 57 11.37 -15.95 1.93
C LEU A 57 12.66 -15.43 1.31
N ARG A 58 13.83 -15.68 1.95
CA ARG A 58 15.15 -15.33 1.39
C ARG A 58 15.46 -16.09 0.10
N ALA A 59 15.01 -17.33 -0.05
CA ALA A 59 15.16 -18.06 -1.30
C ALA A 59 14.31 -17.43 -2.42
N MET A 60 13.10 -16.97 -2.08
CA MET A 60 12.16 -16.37 -3.04
C MET A 60 12.58 -14.98 -3.53
N LEU A 61 13.44 -14.25 -2.81
CA LEU A 61 14.00 -12.96 -3.26
C LEU A 61 14.73 -13.07 -4.60
N ARG A 62 15.32 -14.23 -4.92
CA ARG A 62 16.07 -14.44 -6.17
C ARG A 62 15.19 -14.94 -7.31
N ARG A 63 13.88 -15.15 -7.08
CA ARG A 63 12.98 -15.72 -8.07
C ARG A 63 12.27 -14.60 -8.85
N PRO A 64 12.37 -14.57 -10.19
CA PRO A 64 11.69 -13.57 -10.99
C PRO A 64 10.17 -13.70 -10.83
N GLY A 65 9.47 -12.56 -10.85
CA GLY A 65 8.01 -12.48 -10.73
C GLY A 65 7.45 -12.61 -9.30
N THR A 66 8.28 -12.95 -8.30
CA THR A 66 7.85 -13.02 -6.88
C THR A 66 8.79 -12.31 -5.92
N ALA A 67 9.86 -11.70 -6.43
CA ALA A 67 10.91 -11.11 -5.61
C ALA A 67 10.39 -9.95 -4.74
N THR A 68 9.54 -9.09 -5.29
CA THR A 68 8.96 -7.96 -4.56
C THR A 68 8.04 -8.41 -3.44
N GLU A 69 7.14 -9.38 -3.68
CA GLU A 69 6.26 -9.91 -2.64
C GLU A 69 7.03 -10.69 -1.58
N ALA A 70 8.10 -11.40 -1.96
CA ALA A 70 8.98 -12.04 -1.01
C ALA A 70 9.70 -11.03 -0.13
N ALA A 71 10.11 -9.90 -0.70
CA ALA A 71 10.75 -8.81 0.02
C ALA A 71 9.77 -8.13 1.00
N GLU A 72 8.53 -7.87 0.58
CA GLU A 72 7.48 -7.36 1.46
C GLU A 72 7.19 -8.31 2.63
N ALA A 73 7.05 -9.61 2.34
CA ALA A 73 6.81 -10.62 3.37
C ALA A 73 7.99 -10.72 4.34
N LEU A 74 9.23 -10.74 3.83
CA LEU A 74 10.42 -10.81 4.67
C LEU A 74 10.55 -9.58 5.57
N TRP A 75 10.22 -8.40 5.05
CA TRP A 75 10.18 -7.17 5.83
C TRP A 75 9.17 -7.28 6.99
N ALA A 76 7.94 -7.73 6.71
CA ALA A 76 6.90 -7.86 7.73
C ALA A 76 7.21 -8.94 8.78
N VAL A 77 7.89 -10.02 8.38
CA VAL A 77 8.22 -11.16 9.25
C VAL A 77 9.46 -10.91 10.11
N ALA A 78 10.51 -10.31 9.54
CA ALA A 78 11.82 -10.25 10.17
C ALA A 78 12.44 -8.84 10.24
N GLY A 79 11.90 -7.85 9.54
CA GLY A 79 12.49 -6.52 9.48
C GLY A 79 13.88 -6.49 8.86
N ASP A 80 14.21 -7.44 7.98
CA ASP A 80 15.52 -7.60 7.37
C ASP A 80 15.75 -6.58 6.24
N ARG A 81 16.10 -5.35 6.64
CA ARG A 81 16.28 -4.23 5.72
C ARG A 81 17.34 -4.51 4.66
N ASP A 82 18.46 -5.11 5.05
CA ASP A 82 19.63 -5.25 4.17
C ASP A 82 19.40 -6.30 3.08
N ALA A 83 18.57 -7.32 3.36
CA ALA A 83 18.12 -8.26 2.32
C ALA A 83 17.02 -7.66 1.42
N VAL A 84 16.12 -6.84 1.98
CA VAL A 84 14.91 -6.34 1.30
C VAL A 84 15.20 -5.14 0.41
N LEU A 85 15.96 -4.16 0.92
CA LEU A 85 16.13 -2.86 0.27
C LEU A 85 16.73 -2.96 -1.15
N PRO A 86 17.78 -3.78 -1.41
CA PRO A 86 18.33 -3.91 -2.77
C PRO A 86 17.31 -4.46 -3.77
N VAL A 87 16.53 -5.47 -3.36
CA VAL A 87 15.50 -6.11 -4.22
C VAL A 87 14.41 -5.11 -4.60
N LEU A 88 13.94 -4.31 -3.65
CA LEU A 88 12.93 -3.31 -3.92
C LEU A 88 13.46 -2.16 -4.79
N VAL A 89 14.73 -1.77 -4.61
CA VAL A 89 15.38 -0.76 -5.46
C VAL A 89 15.53 -1.24 -6.90
N GLU A 90 15.86 -2.52 -7.10
CA GLU A 90 15.89 -3.16 -8.42
C GLU A 90 14.48 -3.20 -9.04
N GLY A 91 13.46 -3.55 -8.25
CA GLY A 91 12.07 -3.59 -8.70
C GLY A 91 11.53 -2.26 -9.24
N LEU A 92 12.03 -1.11 -8.75
CA LEU A 92 11.69 0.21 -9.32
C LEU A 92 12.14 0.37 -10.79
N GLY A 93 13.10 -0.45 -11.24
CA GLY A 93 13.62 -0.47 -12.61
C GLY A 93 12.98 -1.54 -13.51
N SER A 94 12.02 -2.34 -13.03
CA SER A 94 11.37 -3.40 -13.84
C SER A 94 10.72 -2.82 -15.10
N ASP A 95 10.67 -3.54 -16.21
CA ASP A 95 9.92 -3.10 -17.40
C ASP A 95 8.41 -3.11 -17.16
N GLN A 96 7.95 -3.92 -16.21
CA GLN A 96 6.54 -4.03 -15.88
C GLN A 96 6.13 -2.95 -14.87
N VAL A 97 5.19 -2.11 -15.27
CA VAL A 97 4.68 -1.01 -14.45
C VAL A 97 4.04 -1.54 -13.15
N HIS A 98 3.40 -2.71 -13.19
CA HIS A 98 2.88 -3.37 -12.00
C HIS A 98 3.97 -3.61 -10.94
N ASP A 99 5.14 -4.12 -11.36
CA ASP A 99 6.24 -4.45 -10.46
C ASP A 99 6.90 -3.19 -9.90
N ARG A 100 7.02 -2.14 -10.72
CA ARG A 100 7.46 -0.81 -10.25
C ARG A 100 6.55 -0.28 -9.14
N ARG A 101 5.23 -0.41 -9.31
CA ARG A 101 4.24 0.03 -8.32
C ARG A 101 4.33 -0.78 -7.03
N ALA A 102 4.45 -2.10 -7.13
CA ALA A 102 4.63 -2.96 -5.96
C ALA A 102 5.91 -2.58 -5.21
N ALA A 103 7.02 -2.39 -5.92
CA ALA A 103 8.29 -1.96 -5.33
C ALA A 103 8.19 -0.59 -4.64
N ALA A 104 7.54 0.40 -5.27
CA ALA A 104 7.31 1.71 -4.67
C ALA A 104 6.46 1.61 -3.38
N ALA A 105 5.37 0.84 -3.41
CA ALA A 105 4.52 0.63 -2.25
C ALA A 105 5.28 -0.04 -1.08
N ALA A 106 6.07 -1.07 -1.39
CA ALA A 106 6.91 -1.78 -0.43
C ALA A 106 7.95 -0.85 0.21
N LEU A 107 8.67 -0.04 -0.58
CA LEU A 107 9.62 0.94 -0.06
C LEU A 107 8.94 1.96 0.87
N GLY A 108 7.72 2.37 0.55
CA GLY A 108 6.91 3.20 1.43
C GLY A 108 6.60 2.51 2.77
N ALA A 109 6.40 1.19 2.79
CA ALA A 109 6.15 0.42 4.01
C ALA A 109 7.40 0.25 4.90
N LEU A 110 8.61 0.32 4.33
CA LEU A 110 9.87 0.41 5.08
C LEU A 110 10.01 1.77 5.79
N GLY A 111 9.33 2.81 5.27
CA GLY A 111 9.34 4.15 5.86
C GLY A 111 10.74 4.78 5.86
N PRO A 112 11.16 5.47 6.94
CA PRO A 112 12.44 6.16 7.00
C PRO A 112 13.67 5.29 6.74
N GLN A 113 13.56 3.96 6.90
CA GLN A 113 14.65 3.04 6.63
C GLN A 113 15.04 2.96 5.14
N ALA A 114 14.11 3.35 4.26
CA ALA A 114 14.31 3.46 2.81
C ALA A 114 14.59 4.91 2.35
N ALA A 115 14.93 5.82 3.26
CA ALA A 115 15.20 7.24 2.93
C ALA A 115 16.27 7.42 1.84
N ALA A 116 17.26 6.52 1.76
CA ALA A 116 18.29 6.53 0.72
C ALA A 116 17.73 6.42 -0.71
N VAL A 117 16.50 5.90 -0.88
CA VAL A 117 15.84 5.70 -2.17
C VAL A 117 14.99 6.91 -2.58
N ALA A 118 14.87 7.94 -1.72
CA ALA A 118 14.07 9.13 -2.00
C ALA A 118 14.37 9.80 -3.35
N PRO A 119 15.63 9.96 -3.82
CA PRO A 119 15.90 10.51 -5.14
C PRO A 119 15.32 9.66 -6.28
N ARG A 120 15.35 8.34 -6.14
CA ARG A 120 14.83 7.39 -7.14
C ARG A 120 13.30 7.46 -7.21
N LEU A 121 12.62 7.52 -6.07
CA LEU A 121 11.17 7.72 -5.99
C LEU A 121 10.76 9.09 -6.54
N ARG A 122 11.56 10.14 -6.31
CA ARG A 122 11.32 11.47 -6.87
C ARG A 122 11.33 11.47 -8.40
N GLY A 123 12.23 10.69 -9.02
CA GLY A 123 12.26 10.53 -10.48
C GLY A 123 10.97 9.92 -11.05
N LEU A 124 10.24 9.12 -10.26
CA LEU A 124 8.98 8.49 -10.70
C LEU A 124 7.76 9.40 -10.58
N LEU A 125 7.89 10.58 -9.96
CA LEU A 125 6.79 11.55 -9.85
C LEU A 125 6.38 12.13 -11.22
N GLY A 126 7.26 12.10 -12.21
CA GLY A 126 7.01 12.56 -13.57
C GLY A 126 6.63 11.46 -14.56
N HIS A 127 6.40 10.23 -14.10
CA HIS A 127 6.13 9.10 -14.98
C HIS A 127 4.77 9.23 -15.70
N ASP A 128 4.65 8.65 -16.89
CA ASP A 128 3.41 8.71 -17.70
C ASP A 128 2.24 7.99 -17.02
N GLU A 129 2.51 6.83 -16.44
CA GLU A 129 1.52 6.09 -15.65
C GLU A 129 1.10 6.82 -14.38
N LEU A 130 -0.19 7.23 -14.33
CA LEU A 130 -0.79 7.95 -13.21
C LEU A 130 -0.66 7.20 -11.88
N TRP A 131 -0.97 5.90 -11.86
CA TRP A 131 -0.94 5.12 -10.62
C TRP A 131 0.46 4.96 -10.05
N LEU A 132 1.47 4.86 -10.92
CA LEU A 132 2.87 4.80 -10.48
C LEU A 132 3.30 6.12 -9.86
N ARG A 133 2.89 7.27 -10.43
CA ARG A 133 3.14 8.57 -9.81
C ARG A 133 2.54 8.66 -8.41
N VAL A 134 1.30 8.18 -8.23
CA VAL A 134 0.61 8.19 -6.93
C VAL A 134 1.35 7.30 -5.92
N ASP A 135 1.67 6.05 -6.28
CA ASP A 135 2.37 5.15 -5.36
C ASP A 135 3.78 5.67 -5.03
N ALA A 136 4.50 6.26 -5.99
CA ALA A 136 5.80 6.90 -5.76
C ALA A 136 5.69 8.14 -4.86
N ALA A 137 4.69 8.99 -5.05
CA ALA A 137 4.42 10.15 -4.20
C ALA A 137 4.12 9.75 -2.76
N ILE A 138 3.25 8.74 -2.57
CA ILE A 138 2.93 8.18 -1.24
C ILE A 138 4.18 7.59 -0.59
N ALA A 139 4.97 6.81 -1.34
CA ALA A 139 6.22 6.24 -0.84
C ALA A 139 7.22 7.32 -0.43
N LEU A 140 7.40 8.34 -1.27
CA LEU A 140 8.31 9.46 -1.02
C LEU A 140 7.97 10.17 0.30
N ARG A 141 6.68 10.43 0.56
CA ARG A 141 6.23 11.00 1.86
C ARG A 141 6.66 10.14 3.03
N LYS A 142 6.46 8.82 2.93
CA LYS A 142 6.76 7.88 4.02
C LYS A 142 8.25 7.71 4.28
N VAL A 143 9.08 7.75 3.25
CA VAL A 143 10.54 7.56 3.39
C VAL A 143 11.28 8.85 3.75
N SER A 144 10.82 10.01 3.26
CA SER A 144 11.50 11.29 3.45
C SER A 144 10.89 12.17 4.55
N GLY A 145 9.63 11.92 4.92
CA GLY A 145 8.84 12.81 5.79
C GLY A 145 8.45 14.14 5.15
N ARG A 146 8.93 14.45 3.94
CA ARG A 146 8.63 15.70 3.23
C ARG A 146 7.36 15.56 2.41
N THR A 147 6.37 16.37 2.73
CA THR A 147 5.05 16.31 2.09
C THR A 147 4.95 17.21 0.88
N GLU A 148 5.65 18.34 0.87
CA GLU A 148 5.57 19.39 -0.16
C GLU A 148 5.77 18.87 -1.58
N GLU A 149 6.81 18.05 -1.80
CA GLU A 149 7.18 17.51 -3.12
C GLU A 149 6.13 16.55 -3.71
N SER A 150 5.29 15.97 -2.86
CA SER A 150 4.31 14.96 -3.25
C SER A 150 2.88 15.48 -3.35
N THR A 151 2.55 16.56 -2.63
CA THR A 151 1.19 17.06 -2.49
C THR A 151 0.62 17.47 -3.84
N GLY A 152 1.38 18.21 -4.65
CA GLY A 152 0.93 18.63 -5.98
C GLY A 152 0.57 17.44 -6.90
N VAL A 153 1.40 16.40 -6.89
CA VAL A 153 1.18 15.17 -7.68
C VAL A 153 -0.07 14.42 -7.22
N LEU A 154 -0.30 14.35 -5.90
CA LEU A 154 -1.46 13.67 -5.34
C LEU A 154 -2.77 14.41 -5.64
N LEU A 155 -2.76 15.75 -5.59
CA LEU A 155 -3.92 16.58 -5.92
C LEU A 155 -4.22 16.55 -7.42
N ASP A 156 -3.20 16.65 -8.28
CA ASP A 156 -3.35 16.48 -9.73
C ASP A 156 -3.96 15.11 -10.07
N ALA A 157 -3.50 14.04 -9.40
CA ALA A 157 -4.05 12.71 -9.60
C ALA A 157 -5.49 12.57 -9.09
N TRP A 158 -5.83 13.21 -7.97
CA TRP A 158 -7.18 13.24 -7.40
C TRP A 158 -8.21 13.79 -8.40
N GLU A 159 -7.83 14.84 -9.13
CA GLU A 159 -8.67 15.45 -10.15
C GLU A 159 -8.79 14.57 -11.40
N LYS A 160 -7.67 13.99 -11.86
CA LYS A 160 -7.62 13.21 -13.11
C LYS A 160 -8.32 11.85 -13.04
N ASN A 161 -8.34 11.20 -11.89
CA ASN A 161 -8.92 9.86 -11.77
C ASN A 161 -9.59 9.62 -10.41
N ARG A 162 -10.91 9.41 -10.42
CA ARG A 162 -11.67 9.12 -9.20
C ARG A 162 -11.19 7.88 -8.45
N HIS A 163 -10.69 6.85 -9.16
CA HIS A 163 -10.24 5.61 -8.54
C HIS A 163 -9.00 5.79 -7.67
N VAL A 164 -8.18 6.83 -7.90
CA VAL A 164 -7.02 7.10 -7.04
C VAL A 164 -7.41 7.82 -5.75
N ARG A 165 -8.63 8.38 -5.65
CA ARG A 165 -9.04 9.24 -4.51
C ARG A 165 -9.01 8.49 -3.20
N VAL A 166 -9.51 7.26 -3.14
CA VAL A 166 -9.45 6.42 -1.92
C VAL A 166 -8.00 6.26 -1.47
N ARG A 167 -7.11 5.91 -2.40
CA ARG A 167 -5.69 5.69 -2.12
C ARG A 167 -4.99 6.96 -1.61
N VAL A 168 -5.29 8.12 -2.21
CA VAL A 168 -4.77 9.41 -1.78
C VAL A 168 -5.36 9.80 -0.41
N ALA A 169 -6.66 9.65 -0.21
CA ALA A 169 -7.35 9.95 1.04
C ALA A 169 -6.79 9.11 2.20
N GLU A 170 -6.53 7.82 1.98
CA GLU A 170 -5.87 6.97 2.97
C GLU A 170 -4.47 7.45 3.32
N CYS A 171 -3.71 7.95 2.33
CA CYS A 171 -2.39 8.50 2.56
C CYS A 171 -2.47 9.77 3.43
N LEU A 172 -3.39 10.67 3.10
CA LEU A 172 -3.60 11.92 3.84
C LEU A 172 -4.09 11.66 5.27
N ALA A 173 -5.07 10.76 5.44
CA ALA A 173 -5.62 10.39 6.74
C ALA A 173 -4.58 9.77 7.69
N ARG A 174 -3.58 9.06 7.16
CA ARG A 174 -2.49 8.46 7.96
C ARG A 174 -1.45 9.47 8.41
N THR A 175 -1.26 10.57 7.68
CA THR A 175 -0.22 11.57 8.00
C THR A 175 -0.64 12.61 9.05
N GLY A 176 -1.86 12.52 9.57
CA GLY A 176 -2.39 13.44 10.57
C GLY A 176 -3.28 14.54 9.97
N PRO A 177 -3.74 15.49 10.80
CA PRO A 177 -4.64 16.53 10.37
C PRO A 177 -3.98 17.38 9.29
N VAL A 178 -4.66 17.52 8.16
CA VAL A 178 -4.27 18.46 7.10
C VAL A 178 -4.53 19.88 7.59
N ASP A 179 -3.61 20.81 7.28
CA ASP A 179 -3.80 22.23 7.58
C ASP A 179 -5.16 22.72 7.01
N PRO A 180 -6.07 23.23 7.85
CA PRO A 180 -7.39 23.72 7.43
C PRO A 180 -7.36 24.77 6.33
N ALA A 181 -6.27 25.55 6.21
CA ALA A 181 -6.10 26.59 5.20
C ALA A 181 -5.52 26.07 3.88
N SER A 182 -4.98 24.85 3.85
CA SER A 182 -4.33 24.28 2.67
C SER A 182 -5.31 23.95 1.54
N THR A 183 -4.82 23.95 0.31
CA THR A 183 -5.55 23.46 -0.87
C THR A 183 -6.03 22.02 -0.68
N THR A 184 -5.24 21.18 -0.02
CA THR A 184 -5.64 19.80 0.31
C THR A 184 -6.92 19.78 1.16
N ALA A 185 -7.02 20.62 2.19
CA ALA A 185 -8.24 20.69 3.00
C ALA A 185 -9.45 21.21 2.20
N GLN A 186 -9.24 22.14 1.27
CA GLN A 186 -10.30 22.61 0.37
C GLN A 186 -10.82 21.48 -0.53
N VAL A 187 -9.93 20.72 -1.16
CA VAL A 187 -10.28 19.56 -2.01
C VAL A 187 -11.06 18.51 -1.21
N LEU A 188 -10.60 18.16 0.00
CA LEU A 188 -11.30 17.18 0.85
C LEU A 188 -12.69 17.67 1.29
N ARG A 189 -12.86 18.96 1.60
CA ARG A 189 -14.16 19.54 1.93
C ARG A 189 -15.09 19.57 0.72
N ALA A 190 -14.56 19.91 -0.46
CA ALA A 190 -15.31 19.88 -1.71
C ALA A 190 -15.83 18.46 -1.98
N GLU A 191 -14.99 17.44 -1.81
CA GLU A 191 -15.40 16.04 -1.93
C GLU A 191 -16.53 15.70 -0.95
N LEU A 192 -16.39 16.05 0.34
CA LEU A 192 -17.42 15.79 1.36
C LEU A 192 -18.76 16.50 1.10
N SER A 193 -18.74 17.62 0.38
CA SER A 193 -19.95 18.38 0.04
C SER A 193 -20.62 17.94 -1.26
N SER A 194 -19.98 17.07 -2.04
CA SER A 194 -20.54 16.58 -3.30
C SER A 194 -21.68 15.59 -3.03
N VAL A 195 -22.83 15.82 -3.69
CA VAL A 195 -24.07 15.01 -3.55
C VAL A 195 -24.06 13.79 -4.50
N ARG A 196 -22.94 13.48 -5.15
CA ARG A 196 -22.83 12.43 -6.19
C ARG A 196 -22.32 11.11 -5.61
N ARG A 197 -22.60 9.98 -6.28
CA ARG A 197 -21.83 8.74 -6.08
C ARG A 197 -20.40 8.99 -6.57
N HIS A 198 -19.41 8.79 -5.72
CA HIS A 198 -18.03 9.24 -5.95
C HIS A 198 -17.26 8.30 -6.87
N ASN A 199 -17.61 7.00 -6.88
CA ASN A 199 -16.98 5.98 -7.72
C ASN A 199 -17.90 5.32 -8.74
N ALA A 200 -19.23 5.51 -8.66
CA ALA A 200 -20.17 4.91 -9.61
C ALA A 200 -20.06 5.56 -11.01
N LEU A 201 -20.20 4.75 -12.06
CA LEU A 201 -20.39 5.24 -13.42
C LEU A 201 -21.78 5.89 -13.55
N ASP A 202 -21.90 6.95 -14.35
CA ASP A 202 -23.22 7.41 -14.81
C ASP A 202 -23.89 6.25 -15.56
N GLY A 203 -24.95 5.69 -14.98
CA GLY A 203 -25.69 4.53 -15.51
C GLY A 203 -25.14 3.14 -15.13
N GLY A 204 -24.14 3.03 -14.25
CA GLY A 204 -23.59 1.74 -13.78
C GLY A 204 -24.05 1.35 -12.38
N TYR A 205 -24.27 0.04 -12.17
CA TYR A 205 -24.51 -0.55 -10.83
C TYR A 205 -23.35 -1.49 -10.47
N GLY A 206 -22.47 -1.06 -9.55
CA GLY A 206 -21.47 -1.90 -8.91
C GLY A 206 -21.76 -2.09 -7.43
N ASN A 207 -21.83 -3.34 -6.94
CA ASN A 207 -22.10 -3.63 -5.52
C ASN A 207 -21.02 -3.12 -4.55
N HIS A 208 -19.81 -2.77 -5.05
CA HIS A 208 -18.69 -2.28 -4.24
C HIS A 208 -18.60 -0.75 -4.18
N ASP A 209 -19.34 -0.04 -5.05
CA ASP A 209 -19.19 1.41 -5.21
C ASP A 209 -19.63 2.16 -3.95
N THR A 210 -20.68 1.67 -3.28
CA THR A 210 -21.16 2.27 -2.02
C THR A 210 -20.14 2.13 -0.88
N TYR A 211 -19.46 0.98 -0.78
CA TYR A 211 -18.45 0.76 0.26
C TYR A 211 -17.24 1.66 0.07
N GLU A 212 -16.72 1.76 -1.16
CA GLU A 212 -15.57 2.62 -1.47
C GLU A 212 -15.91 4.11 -1.36
N ASP A 213 -17.13 4.51 -1.69
CA ASP A 213 -17.63 5.87 -1.48
C ASP A 213 -17.68 6.23 0.01
N GLU A 214 -18.30 5.38 0.84
CA GLU A 214 -18.36 5.61 2.29
C GLU A 214 -16.95 5.61 2.92
N LYS A 215 -16.08 4.71 2.46
CA LYS A 215 -14.68 4.67 2.88
C LYS A 215 -13.96 5.95 2.50
N LEU A 216 -14.13 6.45 1.28
CA LEU A 216 -13.54 7.72 0.83
C LEU A 216 -13.96 8.87 1.74
N LEU A 217 -15.27 9.01 2.00
CA LEU A 217 -15.80 10.07 2.84
C LEU A 217 -15.31 9.95 4.29
N ALA A 218 -15.25 8.75 4.85
CA ALA A 218 -14.70 8.50 6.17
C ALA A 218 -13.22 8.92 6.26
N LEU A 219 -12.42 8.58 5.25
CA LEU A 219 -11.00 8.97 5.19
C LEU A 219 -10.82 10.48 5.03
N CYS A 220 -11.65 11.15 4.22
CA CYS A 220 -11.63 12.60 4.09
C CYS A 220 -11.92 13.30 5.43
N ARG A 221 -12.94 12.82 6.17
CA ARG A 221 -13.26 13.33 7.52
C ARG A 221 -12.10 13.08 8.49
N GLN A 222 -11.47 11.91 8.44
CA GLN A 222 -10.32 11.57 9.28
C GLN A 222 -9.12 12.48 9.00
N ALA A 223 -8.81 12.71 7.72
CA ALA A 223 -7.72 13.58 7.31
C ALA A 223 -7.93 15.05 7.74
N LEU A 224 -9.18 15.53 7.80
CA LEU A 224 -9.49 16.89 8.26
C LEU A 224 -9.49 17.02 9.80
N ARG A 225 -9.91 15.99 10.53
CA ARG A 225 -10.04 16.04 12.01
C ARG A 225 -8.74 15.65 12.73
N GLY A 226 -7.82 14.96 12.05
CA GLY A 226 -6.70 14.28 12.68
C GLY A 226 -7.14 13.02 13.43
N THR A 227 -6.19 12.12 13.75
CA THR A 227 -6.48 10.92 14.54
C THR A 227 -6.76 11.31 15.99
N GLY A 228 -8.00 11.72 16.27
CA GLY A 228 -8.45 11.98 17.63
C GLY A 228 -8.42 10.68 18.44
N LYS A 229 -7.40 10.52 19.30
CA LYS A 229 -7.64 9.91 20.61
C LYS A 229 -8.70 10.78 21.26
N THR A 230 -9.93 10.27 21.34
CA THR A 230 -10.97 10.84 22.19
C THR A 230 -10.39 11.00 23.59
N GLY A 231 -10.13 12.25 23.99
CA GLY A 231 -9.85 12.57 25.38
C GLY A 231 -11.02 12.06 26.21
N ARG A 232 -10.74 11.11 27.12
CA ARG A 232 -11.62 10.91 28.26
C ARG A 232 -11.71 12.26 28.97
N GLY A 233 -12.91 12.81 29.04
CA GLY A 233 -13.22 13.91 29.93
C GLY A 233 -12.80 13.50 31.34
N SER A 234 -11.77 14.16 31.87
CA SER A 234 -11.58 14.30 33.30
C SER A 234 -12.46 15.48 33.70
N THR A 235 -13.71 15.19 34.01
CA THR A 235 -14.53 16.09 34.82
C THR A 235 -13.89 16.14 36.21
N ALA A 236 -13.39 17.32 36.58
CA ALA A 236 -13.24 17.71 37.98
C ALA A 236 -14.63 17.98 38.58
#